data_AF-A0A3D5EG07-F1
#
_entry.id   AF-A0A3D5EG07-F1
#
_cell.length_a   1.000
_cell.length_b   1.000
_cell.length_c   1.000
_cell.angle_alpha   90.00
_cell.angle_beta   90.00
_cell.angle_gamma   90.00
#
_symmetry.space_group_name_H-M   'P 1'
#
loop_
_entity.id
_entity.type
_entity.pdbx_description
1 polymer ?
#
loop_
_entity_poly.entity_id
_entity_poly.type
_entity_poly.pdbx_seq_one_letter_code
_entity_poly.pdbx_strand_id
1 'polypeptide(L)'
;MGKNKSKESLMTQVQEPHIEFIVEGRPKPKGRPRMTRRGRVYTPAETIEAEELYAETVKDKYEPIDGPVSVVLTFGKDNTYVHISSVKEWKSPLRGDLDNYIKLALDGIQRAGLIANDKQVVHIDAIKV
;
A
#
# COMPACT_ATOMS: atom_id res chain seq x y z
N MET A 1 -28.32 29.38 16.48
CA MET A 1 -28.17 27.92 16.70
C MET A 1 -29.06 27.18 15.72
N GLY A 2 -28.64 26.24 14.89
CA GLY A 2 -27.34 25.69 14.51
C GLY A 2 -27.66 24.82 13.30
N LYS A 3 -26.98 25.05 12.18
CA LYS A 3 -27.26 24.40 10.89
C LYS A 3 -27.04 22.90 10.99
N ASN A 4 -28.11 22.11 11.08
CA ASN A 4 -28.06 20.65 10.96
C ASN A 4 -28.39 20.24 9.52
N LYS A 5 -27.60 20.74 8.57
CA LYS A 5 -27.71 20.46 7.12
C LYS A 5 -26.37 20.07 6.48
N SER A 6 -25.33 19.77 7.27
CA SER A 6 -23.95 19.64 6.77
C SER A 6 -23.39 18.22 6.70
N LYS A 7 -24.20 17.17 6.84
CA LYS A 7 -23.70 15.78 6.70
C LYS A 7 -24.43 14.91 5.66
N GLU A 8 -25.59 15.33 5.16
CA GLU A 8 -26.43 14.50 4.27
C GLU A 8 -26.55 15.01 2.82
N SER A 9 -25.80 16.03 2.39
CA SER A 9 -26.08 16.68 1.08
C SER A 9 -24.88 17.05 0.21
N LEU A 10 -23.68 16.48 0.42
CA LEU A 10 -22.50 16.79 -0.41
C LEU A 10 -21.74 15.57 -0.94
N MET A 11 -22.42 14.45 -1.11
CA MET A 11 -21.87 13.32 -1.86
C MET A 11 -22.89 12.88 -2.92
N THR A 12 -23.15 13.76 -3.88
CA THR A 12 -23.43 13.29 -5.24
C THR A 12 -22.17 12.53 -5.65
N GLN A 13 -22.15 11.22 -5.40
CA GLN A 13 -21.00 10.37 -5.69
C GLN A 13 -20.83 10.27 -7.20
N VAL A 14 -20.08 11.21 -7.75
CA VAL A 14 -19.21 10.87 -8.88
C VAL A 14 -18.22 9.88 -8.27
N GLN A 15 -18.51 8.58 -8.40
CA GLN A 15 -17.61 7.55 -7.93
C GLN A 15 -16.35 7.67 -8.79
N GLU A 16 -15.31 8.27 -8.21
CA GLU A 16 -14.03 8.43 -8.87
C GLU A 16 -13.57 7.07 -9.41
N PRO A 17 -12.85 7.04 -10.55
CA PRO A 17 -12.36 5.78 -11.09
C PRO A 17 -11.51 5.10 -10.02
N HIS A 18 -11.96 3.92 -9.64
CA HIS A 18 -11.32 3.04 -8.68
C HIS A 18 -11.25 1.64 -9.28
N ILE A 19 -10.24 0.91 -8.86
CA ILE A 19 -9.98 -0.46 -9.26
C ILE A 19 -9.98 -1.30 -7.99
N GLU A 20 -10.72 -2.40 -8.03
CA GLU A 20 -10.73 -3.39 -6.96
C GLU A 20 -10.43 -4.77 -7.52
N PHE A 21 -9.60 -5.52 -6.81
CA PHE A 21 -9.32 -6.92 -7.12
C PHE A 21 -8.87 -7.69 -5.88
N ILE A 22 -8.92 -9.01 -6.00
CA ILE A 22 -8.45 -9.95 -4.99
C ILE A 22 -7.25 -10.70 -5.57
N VAL A 23 -6.16 -10.70 -4.81
CA VAL A 23 -5.01 -11.58 -5.06
C VAL A 23 -5.19 -12.81 -4.18
N GLU A 24 -5.48 -13.95 -4.80
CA GLU A 24 -5.66 -15.22 -4.09
C GLU A 24 -4.32 -15.74 -3.54
N GLY A 25 -4.37 -16.51 -2.45
CA GLY A 25 -3.19 -17.07 -1.81
C GLY A 25 -2.73 -16.32 -0.56
N ARG A 26 -2.02 -17.03 0.32
CA ARG A 26 -1.54 -16.49 1.59
C ARG A 26 -0.58 -15.32 1.37
N PRO A 27 -0.82 -14.13 1.94
CA PRO A 27 0.08 -12.99 1.82
C PRO A 27 1.50 -13.33 2.28
N LYS A 28 2.48 -12.99 1.44
CA LYS A 28 3.91 -13.23 1.71
C LYS A 28 4.61 -11.92 2.00
N PRO A 29 5.29 -11.76 3.16
CA PRO A 29 6.10 -10.59 3.41
C PRO A 29 7.27 -10.54 2.43
N LYS A 30 7.52 -9.39 1.80
CA LYS A 30 8.61 -9.22 0.84
C LYS A 30 9.98 -9.50 1.49
N GLY A 31 10.68 -10.51 0.99
CA GLY A 31 12.07 -10.76 1.34
C GLY A 31 13.00 -9.68 0.78
N ARG A 32 13.93 -9.15 1.59
CA ARG A 32 14.96 -8.21 1.12
C ARG A 32 15.94 -8.91 0.17
N PRO A 33 16.49 -8.21 -0.84
CA PRO A 33 17.55 -8.74 -1.68
C PRO A 33 18.70 -9.30 -0.82
N ARG A 34 19.22 -10.45 -1.22
CA ARG A 34 20.32 -11.15 -0.55
C ARG A 34 21.57 -11.04 -1.40
N MET A 35 22.72 -10.92 -0.77
CA MET A 35 24.01 -10.90 -1.44
C MET A 35 24.72 -12.23 -1.21
N THR A 36 25.16 -12.85 -2.29
CA THR A 36 26.00 -14.06 -2.23
C THR A 36 27.43 -13.71 -1.81
N ARG A 37 28.21 -14.72 -1.38
CA ARG A 37 29.64 -14.53 -1.05
C ARG A 37 30.49 -13.96 -2.18
N ARG A 38 30.02 -14.06 -3.43
CA ARG A 38 30.67 -13.54 -4.64
C ARG A 38 30.13 -12.16 -5.07
N GLY A 39 29.33 -11.49 -4.24
CA GLY A 39 28.81 -10.15 -4.51
C GLY A 39 27.57 -10.10 -5.41
N ARG A 40 27.09 -11.24 -5.95
CA ARG A 40 25.83 -11.26 -6.73
C ARG A 40 24.65 -11.04 -5.79
N VAL A 41 23.84 -10.04 -6.09
CA VAL A 41 22.56 -9.77 -5.40
C VAL A 41 21.44 -10.55 -6.10
N TYR A 42 20.56 -11.17 -5.33
CA TYR A 42 19.38 -11.84 -5.84
C TYR A 42 18.17 -11.60 -4.93
N THR A 43 16.99 -11.58 -5.54
CA THR A 43 15.71 -11.60 -4.82
C THR A 43 15.32 -13.05 -4.55
N PRO A 44 14.88 -13.42 -3.34
CA PRO A 44 14.40 -14.78 -3.07
C PRO A 44 13.27 -15.21 -4.01
N ALA A 45 13.23 -16.47 -4.42
CA ALA A 45 12.22 -17.01 -5.34
C ALA A 45 10.79 -16.77 -4.84
N GLU A 46 10.51 -17.02 -3.56
CA GLU A 46 9.19 -16.76 -2.96
C GLU A 46 8.73 -15.30 -3.06
N THR A 47 9.66 -14.34 -3.06
CA THR A 47 9.33 -12.92 -3.28
C THR A 47 8.94 -12.67 -4.73
N ILE A 48 9.67 -13.28 -5.67
CA ILE A 48 9.41 -13.12 -7.11
C ILE A 48 8.05 -13.73 -7.46
N GLU A 49 7.80 -14.95 -7.01
CA GLU A 49 6.51 -15.65 -7.21
C GLU A 49 5.33 -14.85 -6.63
N ALA A 50 5.51 -14.27 -5.43
CA ALA A 50 4.50 -13.42 -4.84
C ALA A 50 4.26 -12.14 -5.65
N GLU A 51 5.30 -11.50 -6.19
CA GLU A 51 5.16 -10.32 -7.05
C GLU A 51 4.48 -10.65 -8.39
N GLU A 52 4.84 -11.78 -9.00
CA GLU A 52 4.24 -12.29 -10.23
C GLU A 52 2.74 -12.52 -10.06
N LEU A 53 2.30 -13.05 -8.92
CA LEU A 53 0.88 -13.26 -8.63
C LEU A 53 0.06 -11.96 -8.64
N TYR A 54 0.59 -10.87 -8.07
CA TYR A 54 -0.04 -9.56 -8.15
C TYR A 54 -0.08 -9.07 -9.60
N ALA A 55 1.02 -9.22 -10.34
CA ALA A 55 1.11 -8.79 -11.73
C ALA A 55 0.11 -9.54 -12.63
N GLU A 56 0.08 -10.87 -12.56
CA GLU A 56 -0.85 -11.72 -13.31
C GLU A 56 -2.32 -11.44 -12.95
N THR A 57 -2.60 -11.08 -11.70
CA THR A 57 -3.96 -10.75 -11.25
C THR A 57 -4.51 -9.54 -11.99
N VAL A 58 -3.68 -8.55 -12.37
CA VAL A 58 -4.12 -7.30 -12.99
C VAL A 58 -3.75 -7.16 -14.47
N LYS A 59 -2.81 -7.98 -14.96
CA LYS A 59 -2.28 -7.91 -16.32
C LYS A 59 -3.38 -7.95 -17.36
N ASP A 60 -3.38 -6.97 -18.26
CA ASP A 60 -4.32 -6.80 -19.38
C ASP A 60 -5.80 -6.67 -18.97
N LYS A 61 -6.10 -6.48 -17.67
CA LYS A 61 -7.48 -6.32 -17.15
C LYS A 61 -7.89 -4.88 -16.89
N TYR A 62 -6.92 -4.00 -16.64
CA TYR A 62 -7.15 -2.62 -16.26
C TYR A 62 -6.20 -1.68 -16.99
N GLU A 63 -6.68 -0.49 -17.32
CA GLU A 63 -5.84 0.59 -17.83
C GLU A 63 -4.96 1.17 -16.71
N PRO A 64 -3.70 1.56 -17.01
CA PRO A 64 -2.86 2.26 -16.04
C PRO A 64 -3.54 3.54 -15.55
N ILE A 65 -3.52 3.77 -14.22
CA ILE A 65 -3.99 5.02 -13.63
C ILE A 65 -2.90 6.06 -13.79
N ASP A 66 -3.24 7.21 -14.39
CA ASP A 66 -2.35 8.38 -14.43
C ASP A 66 -2.55 9.26 -13.19
N GLY A 67 -1.46 9.85 -12.71
CA GLY A 67 -1.45 10.72 -11.54
C GLY A 67 -1.43 10.00 -10.17
N PRO A 68 -1.66 10.74 -9.08
CA PRO A 68 -1.55 10.21 -7.72
C PRO A 68 -2.73 9.29 -7.37
N VAL A 69 -2.43 8.24 -6.63
CA VAL A 69 -3.40 7.23 -6.20
C VAL A 69 -3.40 7.06 -4.68
N SER A 70 -4.55 6.68 -4.14
CA SER A 70 -4.68 6.09 -2.82
C SER A 70 -4.80 4.58 -2.97
N VAL A 71 -4.13 3.83 -2.09
CA VAL A 71 -4.15 2.37 -2.10
C VAL A 71 -4.52 1.88 -0.72
N VAL A 72 -5.55 1.04 -0.65
CA VAL A 72 -5.94 0.32 0.55
C VAL A 72 -5.71 -1.17 0.33
N LEU A 73 -4.94 -1.79 1.23
CA LEU A 73 -4.63 -3.22 1.20
C LEU A 73 -5.17 -3.87 2.46
N THR A 74 -5.97 -4.93 2.29
CA THR A 74 -6.45 -5.76 3.40
C THR A 74 -5.92 -7.17 3.24
N PHE A 75 -5.07 -7.60 4.19
CA PHE A 75 -4.44 -8.91 4.16
C PHE A 75 -5.29 -9.93 4.93
N GLY A 76 -5.86 -10.88 4.19
CA GLY A 76 -6.56 -12.02 4.75
C GLY A 76 -5.63 -13.20 5.06
N LYS A 77 -6.21 -14.30 5.53
CA LYS A 77 -5.47 -15.55 5.77
C LYS A 77 -4.90 -16.11 4.47
N ASP A 78 -5.74 -16.13 3.43
CA ASP A 78 -5.49 -16.83 2.16
C ASP A 78 -5.75 -15.91 0.94
N ASN A 79 -5.79 -14.58 1.14
CA ASN A 79 -5.92 -13.60 0.07
C ASN A 79 -5.43 -12.21 0.48
N THR A 80 -5.32 -11.31 -0.50
CA THR A 80 -5.19 -9.85 -0.29
C THR A 80 -6.26 -9.14 -1.11
N TYR A 81 -7.09 -8.33 -0.45
CA TYR A 81 -7.99 -7.41 -1.12
C TYR A 81 -7.27 -6.08 -1.38
N VAL A 82 -7.38 -5.58 -2.60
CA VAL A 82 -6.73 -4.35 -3.07
C VAL A 82 -7.78 -3.40 -3.61
N HIS A 83 -7.80 -2.17 -3.09
CA HIS A 83 -8.59 -1.07 -3.60
C HIS A 83 -7.66 0.09 -3.96
N ILE A 84 -7.70 0.55 -5.20
CA ILE A 84 -6.90 1.67 -5.70
C ILE A 84 -7.85 2.74 -6.24
N SER A 85 -7.71 3.97 -5.79
CA SER A 85 -8.53 5.10 -6.27
C SER A 85 -7.65 6.26 -6.72
N SER A 86 -8.03 6.93 -7.81
CA SER A 86 -7.34 8.16 -8.22
C SER A 86 -7.59 9.30 -7.23
N VAL A 87 -6.62 10.20 -7.06
CA VAL A 87 -6.70 11.37 -6.18
C VAL A 87 -6.57 12.63 -7.02
N LYS A 88 -7.59 13.49 -6.99
CA LYS A 88 -7.54 14.79 -7.68
C LYS A 88 -6.84 15.83 -6.83
N GLU A 89 -6.17 16.76 -7.51
CA GLU A 89 -5.59 17.97 -6.91
C GLU A 89 -4.58 17.72 -5.78
N TRP A 90 -4.01 16.52 -5.69
CA TRP A 90 -2.99 16.21 -4.70
C TRP A 90 -1.66 16.88 -5.07
N LYS A 91 -1.13 17.69 -4.14
CA LYS A 91 0.17 18.34 -4.23
C LYS A 91 0.84 18.23 -2.87
N SER A 92 2.08 17.74 -2.86
CA SER A 92 2.91 17.71 -1.66
C SER A 92 4.33 18.17 -2.01
N PRO A 93 5.02 18.91 -1.13
CA PRO A 93 6.44 19.19 -1.29
C PRO A 93 7.32 17.95 -1.06
N LEU A 94 6.76 16.86 -0.51
CA LEU A 94 7.47 15.62 -0.19
C LEU A 94 7.70 14.77 -1.43
N ARG A 95 8.97 14.43 -1.69
CA ARG A 95 9.38 13.73 -2.92
C ARG A 95 9.60 12.22 -2.77
N GLY A 96 10.00 11.74 -1.59
CA GLY A 96 10.25 10.30 -1.37
C GLY A 96 8.96 9.47 -1.40
N ASP A 97 9.06 8.17 -1.63
CA ASP A 97 7.91 7.25 -1.63
C ASP A 97 7.23 7.17 -0.25
N LEU A 98 5.92 6.92 -0.22
CA LEU A 98 5.16 6.90 1.04
C LEU A 98 5.64 5.76 1.96
N ASP A 99 5.93 4.59 1.40
CA ASP A 99 6.45 3.42 2.13
C ASP A 99 7.83 3.68 2.76
N ASN A 100 8.68 4.48 2.12
CA ASN A 100 9.98 4.89 2.67
C ASN A 100 9.83 5.77 3.91
N TYR A 101 8.86 6.70 3.93
CA TYR A 101 8.57 7.49 5.14
C TYR A 101 8.02 6.63 6.27
N ILE A 102 7.07 5.74 5.95
CA ILE A 102 6.50 4.79 6.92
C ILE A 102 7.62 3.94 7.52
N LYS A 103 8.51 3.40 6.67
CA LYS A 103 9.63 2.57 7.11
C LYS A 103 10.57 3.32 8.05
N LEU A 104 10.94 4.55 7.72
CA LEU A 104 11.83 5.35 8.58
C LEU A 104 11.21 5.60 9.96
N ALA A 105 9.91 5.92 9.99
CA ALA A 105 9.18 6.15 11.23
C ALA A 105 9.13 4.88 12.11
N LEU A 106 8.78 3.73 11.52
CA LEU A 106 8.73 2.45 12.24
C LEU A 106 10.11 2.01 12.76
N ASP A 107 11.15 2.10 11.92
CA ASP A 107 12.53 1.77 12.33
C ASP A 107 12.99 2.66 13.50
N GLY A 108 12.59 3.94 13.53
CA GLY A 108 12.87 4.87 14.62
C GLY A 108 12.12 4.54 15.92
N ILE A 109 10.82 4.25 15.83
CA ILE A 109 9.99 3.86 16.98
C ILE A 109 10.47 2.55 17.60
N GLN A 110 10.81 1.57 16.76
CA GLN A 110 11.36 0.29 17.21
C GLN A 110 12.72 0.49 17.90
N ARG A 111 13.59 1.34 17.33
CA ARG A 111 14.89 1.68 17.94
C ARG A 111 14.74 2.31 19.33
N ALA A 112 13.69 3.11 19.54
CA ALA A 112 13.37 3.69 20.84
C ALA A 112 12.81 2.66 21.85
N GLY A 113 12.52 1.43 21.41
CA GLY A 113 12.00 0.35 22.25
C GLY A 113 10.51 0.45 22.56
N LEU A 114 9.78 1.40 21.97
CA LEU A 114 8.33 1.53 22.18
C LEU A 114 7.55 0.39 21.54
N ILE A 115 8.05 -0.10 20.40
CA ILE A 115 7.56 -1.31 19.73
C ILE A 115 8.71 -2.31 19.69
N ALA A 116 8.44 -3.56 20.08
CA ALA A 116 9.48 -4.59 20.15
C ALA A 116 9.86 -5.12 18.76
N ASN A 117 8.91 -5.17 17.83
CA ASN A 117 9.16 -5.51 16.43
C ASN A 117 8.03 -5.02 15.50
N ASP A 118 8.34 -4.79 14.23
CA ASP A 118 7.38 -4.39 13.20
C ASP A 118 6.16 -5.33 13.06
N LYS A 119 6.25 -6.61 13.47
CA LYS A 119 5.11 -7.56 13.37
C LYS A 119 3.99 -7.24 14.34
N GLN A 120 4.21 -6.36 15.33
CA GLN A 120 3.16 -5.86 16.21
C GLN A 120 2.26 -4.83 15.53
N VAL A 121 2.69 -4.25 14.41
CA VAL A 121 1.91 -3.26 13.66
C VAL A 121 0.89 -3.99 12.79
N VAL A 122 -0.39 -3.82 13.11
CA VAL A 122 -1.51 -4.50 12.40
C VAL A 122 -2.27 -3.58 11.46
N HIS A 123 -2.10 -2.26 11.59
CA HIS A 123 -2.74 -1.25 10.76
C HIS A 123 -1.86 0.00 10.69
N ILE A 124 -1.79 0.61 9.51
CA ILE A 124 -1.11 1.87 9.27
C ILE A 124 -2.01 2.72 8.38
N ASP A 125 -2.23 3.96 8.78
CA ASP A 125 -2.77 5.02 7.93
C ASP A 125 -1.68 6.07 7.76
N ALA A 126 -1.39 6.44 6.52
CA ALA A 126 -0.34 7.37 6.19
C ALA A 126 -0.69 8.14 4.92
N ILE A 127 -0.52 9.45 4.97
CA ILE A 127 -0.78 10.37 3.88
C ILE A 127 0.38 11.35 3.76
N LYS A 128 0.75 11.68 2.52
CA LYS A 128 1.58 12.84 2.24
C LYS A 128 0.67 14.06 2.06
N VAL A 129 0.95 15.13 2.79
CA VAL A 129 0.26 16.43 2.68
C VAL A 129 1.11 17.47 1.98
#